data_AF-A0A2S9FF90-F1
#
_entry.id   AF-A0A2S9FF90-F1
#
_cell.length_a   1.000
_cell.length_b   1.000
_cell.length_c   1.000
_cell.angle_alpha   90.00
_cell.angle_beta   90.00
_cell.angle_gamma   90.00
#
_symmetry.space_group_name_H-M   'P 1'
#
loop_
_entity.id
_entity.type
_entity.pdbx_description
1 polymer ?
#
loop_
_entity_poly.entity_id
_entity_poly.type
_entity_poly.pdbx_seq_one_letter_code
_entity_poly.pdbx_strand_id
1 'polypeptide(L)'
;LLYGALLVALVFALFSDGTGPIPEIGSEVGVLPVWQTGVIVGLLVVAGLRDKVLFLAARGEVYGSLAVCFLFSGADIIIAAKLVCMVIWIGAATSKLNKHFPFVISTMMSNNPVMRPKWIKRKFFEHFPDDLRPGRASRVLAHFSTAIEMLVPLVLFFSHGGWVTAVAAFVMICFHFGILSAIPMGVPLEWNVFMMFSVLALFVGNAGVGLQDLQSPWPIVLFVAVAGTVVIGNLFPRKVSFLPGMRYYAGNWDTSLWCVKPSGSDKITKGIVAIASMPAAQMEK
;
A
#
# COMPACT_ATOMS: atom_id res chain seq x y z
N LEU A 1 1.01 21.70 17.57
CA LEU A 1 1.46 22.68 16.55
C LEU A 1 1.81 22.01 15.22
N LEU A 2 2.77 21.08 15.17
CA LEU A 2 3.19 20.41 13.92
C LEU A 2 2.04 19.74 13.15
N TYR A 3 1.20 18.94 13.83
CA TYR A 3 0.02 18.33 13.23
C TYR A 3 -0.95 19.36 12.62
N GLY A 4 -1.24 20.44 13.37
CA GLY A 4 -2.10 21.53 12.89
C GLY A 4 -1.51 22.25 11.68
N ALA A 5 -0.21 22.49 11.66
CA ALA A 5 0.47 23.08 10.51
C ALA A 5 0.38 22.18 9.26
N LEU A 6 0.54 20.86 9.43
CA LEU A 6 0.36 19.90 8.34
C LEU A 6 -1.08 19.91 7.81
N LEU A 7 -2.08 19.91 8.69
CA LEU A 7 -3.49 20.00 8.28
C LEU A 7 -3.78 21.30 7.52
N VAL A 8 -3.31 22.45 8.01
CA VAL A 8 -3.49 23.73 7.34
C VAL A 8 -2.82 23.73 5.96
N ALA A 9 -1.61 23.21 5.85
CA ALA A 9 -0.90 23.12 4.57
C ALA A 9 -1.64 22.21 3.57
N LEU A 10 -2.16 21.07 4.01
CA LEU A 10 -2.94 20.15 3.17
C LEU A 10 -4.27 20.77 2.72
N VAL A 11 -5.00 21.44 3.63
CA VAL A 11 -6.26 22.13 3.31
C VAL A 11 -5.98 23.27 2.33
N PHE A 12 -4.94 24.06 2.54
CA PHE A 12 -4.56 25.13 1.63
C PHE A 12 -4.21 24.59 0.23
N ALA A 13 -3.45 23.49 0.15
CA ALA A 13 -3.12 22.85 -1.12
C ALA A 13 -4.36 22.31 -1.84
N LEU A 14 -5.35 21.75 -1.13
CA LEU A 14 -6.61 21.27 -1.71
C LEU A 14 -7.41 22.36 -2.42
N PHE A 15 -7.27 23.61 -2.00
CA PHE A 15 -7.97 24.77 -2.58
C PHE A 15 -7.07 25.65 -3.46
N SER A 16 -5.87 25.19 -3.78
CA SER A 16 -4.92 25.94 -4.62
C SER A 16 -5.05 25.59 -6.10
N ASP A 17 -4.84 26.60 -6.96
CA ASP A 17 -4.80 26.41 -8.40
C ASP A 17 -3.51 25.72 -8.87
N GLY A 18 -3.58 25.10 -10.04
CA GLY A 18 -2.42 24.54 -10.72
C GLY A 18 -1.52 25.60 -11.35
N THR A 19 -0.27 25.24 -11.61
CA THR A 19 0.77 26.14 -12.13
C THR A 19 0.67 26.42 -13.64
N GLY A 20 -0.34 25.88 -14.31
CA GLY A 20 -0.52 25.99 -15.76
C GLY A 20 0.06 24.81 -16.56
N PRO A 21 -0.01 24.85 -17.90
CA PRO A 21 0.21 23.67 -18.74
C PRO A 21 1.60 23.04 -18.60
N ILE A 22 1.65 21.71 -18.68
CA ILE A 22 2.86 20.89 -18.73
C ILE A 22 2.76 19.97 -19.97
N PRO A 23 3.31 20.40 -21.12
CA PRO A 23 3.16 19.69 -22.40
C PRO A 23 3.67 18.25 -22.37
N GLU A 24 4.75 17.97 -21.64
CA GLU A 24 5.38 16.65 -21.56
C GLU A 24 4.45 15.57 -20.99
N ILE A 25 3.42 15.98 -20.24
CA ILE A 25 2.44 15.07 -19.62
C ILE A 25 0.99 15.40 -20.04
N GLY A 26 0.82 16.25 -21.06
CA GLY A 26 -0.48 16.63 -21.61
C GLY A 26 -1.44 17.27 -20.60
N SER A 27 -0.92 17.98 -19.58
CA SER A 27 -1.74 18.66 -18.58
C SER A 27 -1.94 20.12 -18.95
N GLU A 28 -3.19 20.61 -18.98
CA GLU A 28 -3.50 22.04 -19.20
C GLU A 28 -3.55 22.84 -17.89
N VAL A 29 -3.84 22.17 -16.77
CA VAL A 29 -3.97 22.80 -15.44
C VAL A 29 -2.63 22.80 -14.70
N GLY A 30 -1.76 21.82 -14.99
CA GLY A 30 -0.47 21.65 -14.32
C GLY A 30 -0.57 20.86 -13.03
N VAL A 31 0.33 21.20 -12.10
CA VAL A 31 0.41 20.63 -10.75
C VAL A 31 0.39 21.75 -9.71
N LEU A 32 0.33 21.39 -8.43
CA LEU A 32 0.43 22.36 -7.34
C LEU A 32 1.77 23.14 -7.41
N PRO A 33 1.79 24.41 -6.97
CA PRO A 33 3.04 25.15 -6.81
C PRO A 33 4.04 24.38 -5.95
N VAL A 34 5.26 24.21 -6.46
CA VAL A 34 6.31 23.37 -5.84
C VAL A 34 6.54 23.71 -4.37
N TRP A 35 6.44 24.98 -3.98
CA TRP A 35 6.60 25.40 -2.60
C TRP A 35 5.55 24.81 -1.66
N GLN A 36 4.31 24.59 -2.11
CA GLN A 36 3.25 23.99 -1.30
C GLN A 36 3.56 22.53 -1.01
N THR A 37 3.92 21.78 -2.06
CA THR A 37 4.40 20.40 -1.94
C THR A 37 5.64 20.35 -1.04
N GLY A 38 6.58 21.26 -1.22
CA GLY A 38 7.81 21.36 -0.42
C GLY A 38 7.52 21.60 1.07
N VAL A 39 6.54 22.45 1.40
CA VAL A 39 6.09 22.67 2.78
C VAL A 39 5.48 21.40 3.36
N ILE A 40 4.60 20.71 2.62
CA ILE A 40 3.98 19.45 3.09
C ILE A 40 5.04 18.38 3.34
N VAL A 41 5.95 18.18 2.37
CA VAL A 41 7.07 17.23 2.50
C VAL A 41 7.95 17.60 3.68
N GLY A 42 8.32 18.87 3.83
CA GLY A 42 9.12 19.37 4.95
C GLY A 42 8.46 19.10 6.30
N LEU A 43 7.16 19.35 6.43
CA LEU A 43 6.39 19.06 7.64
C LEU A 43 6.34 17.55 7.94
N LEU A 44 6.19 16.71 6.91
CA LEU A 44 6.28 15.25 7.05
C LEU A 44 7.67 14.79 7.49
N VAL A 45 8.76 15.37 6.97
CA VAL A 45 10.12 15.07 7.43
C VAL A 45 10.29 15.44 8.90
N VAL A 46 9.87 16.64 9.29
CA VAL A 46 9.92 17.08 10.69
C VAL A 46 9.08 16.15 11.58
N ALA A 47 7.91 15.71 11.10
CA ALA A 47 7.10 14.72 11.80
C ALA A 47 7.85 13.39 11.96
N GLY A 48 8.48 12.86 10.90
CA GLY A 48 9.27 11.63 10.99
C GLY A 48 10.40 11.69 12.02
N LEU A 49 10.97 12.87 12.25
CA LEU A 49 12.03 13.10 13.24
C LEU A 49 11.51 13.31 14.67
N ARG A 50 10.35 13.93 14.84
CA ARG A 50 9.83 14.37 16.16
C ARG A 50 8.64 13.57 16.67
N ASP A 51 7.72 13.21 15.78
CA ASP A 51 6.47 12.50 16.05
C ASP A 51 6.25 11.40 15.02
N LYS A 52 6.80 10.23 15.33
CA LYS A 52 6.70 9.05 14.46
C LYS A 52 5.25 8.58 14.32
N VAL A 53 4.37 8.84 15.29
CA VAL A 53 2.97 8.44 15.21
C VAL A 53 2.31 9.19 14.06
N LEU A 54 2.50 10.52 14.00
CA LEU A 54 1.96 11.33 12.92
C LEU A 54 2.50 10.90 11.55
N PHE A 55 3.82 10.71 11.42
CA PHE A 55 4.43 10.30 10.15
C PHE A 55 3.90 8.94 9.66
N LEU A 56 3.81 7.95 10.56
CA LEU A 56 3.33 6.61 10.23
C LEU A 56 1.83 6.60 9.95
N ALA A 57 1.03 7.38 10.70
CA ALA A 57 -0.41 7.52 10.46
C ALA A 57 -0.70 8.20 9.11
N ALA A 58 0.11 9.19 8.73
CA ALA A 58 0.05 9.83 7.43
C ALA A 58 0.61 8.96 6.29
N ARG A 59 1.17 7.79 6.60
CA ARG A 59 1.86 6.88 5.66
C ARG A 59 2.89 7.61 4.80
N GLY A 60 3.77 8.35 5.47
CA GLY A 60 4.80 9.15 4.82
C GLY A 60 5.73 8.34 3.92
N GLU A 61 5.89 7.03 4.17
CA GLU A 61 6.64 6.11 3.32
C GLU A 61 5.99 5.80 1.97
N VAL A 62 4.68 6.08 1.81
CA VAL A 62 3.94 5.90 0.56
C VAL A 62 3.58 7.26 -0.02
N TYR A 63 2.74 8.02 0.69
CA TYR A 63 2.21 9.28 0.18
C TYR A 63 3.25 10.40 0.22
N GLY A 64 4.13 10.39 1.24
CA GLY A 64 5.23 11.34 1.31
C GLY A 64 6.24 11.14 0.17
N SER A 65 6.64 9.89 -0.12
CA SER A 65 7.53 9.61 -1.26
C SER A 65 6.92 9.99 -2.61
N LEU A 66 5.60 9.83 -2.78
CA LEU A 66 4.91 10.27 -3.99
C LEU A 66 4.78 11.79 -4.06
N ALA A 67 4.57 12.47 -2.93
CA ALA A 67 4.59 13.93 -2.88
C ALA A 67 5.95 14.50 -3.29
N VAL A 68 7.06 13.84 -2.95
CA VAL A 68 8.41 14.25 -3.40
C VAL A 68 8.53 14.26 -4.93
N CYS A 69 7.83 13.39 -5.66
CA CYS A 69 7.83 13.40 -7.12
C CYS A 69 7.32 14.74 -7.70
N PHE A 70 6.42 15.43 -6.99
CA PHE A 70 5.88 16.74 -7.37
C PHE A 70 6.81 17.91 -6.99
N LEU A 71 8.03 17.62 -6.52
CA LEU A 71 9.12 18.60 -6.44
C LEU A 71 9.92 18.67 -7.75
N PHE A 72 9.69 17.75 -8.69
CA PHE A 72 10.31 17.74 -10.02
C PHE A 72 9.43 18.47 -11.04
N SER A 73 9.87 18.50 -12.30
CA SER A 73 9.20 19.22 -13.40
C SER A 73 9.05 18.36 -14.65
N GLY A 74 8.03 18.65 -15.48
CA GLY A 74 7.84 17.96 -16.76
C GLY A 74 7.64 16.45 -16.60
N ALA A 75 8.24 15.68 -17.51
CA ALA A 75 8.18 14.21 -17.51
C ALA A 75 8.75 13.57 -16.23
N ASP A 76 9.72 14.21 -15.56
CA ASP A 76 10.38 13.67 -14.37
C ASP A 76 9.40 13.39 -13.22
N ILE A 77 8.30 14.14 -13.12
CA ILE A 77 7.24 13.92 -12.12
C ILE A 77 6.64 12.51 -12.30
N ILE A 78 6.27 12.16 -13.54
CA ILE A 78 5.63 10.89 -13.88
C ILE A 78 6.64 9.75 -13.78
N ILE A 79 7.86 9.94 -14.27
CA ILE A 79 8.92 8.92 -14.18
C ILE A 79 9.19 8.59 -12.71
N ALA A 80 9.38 9.60 -11.87
CA ALA A 80 9.58 9.41 -10.44
C ALA A 80 8.39 8.69 -9.78
N ALA A 81 7.15 9.09 -10.08
CA ALA A 81 5.96 8.45 -9.54
C ALA A 81 5.83 6.98 -9.96
N LYS A 82 6.09 6.65 -11.24
CA LYS A 82 6.13 5.27 -11.73
C LYS A 82 7.17 4.43 -11.00
N LEU A 83 8.38 4.97 -10.82
CA LEU A 83 9.47 4.31 -10.09
C LEU A 83 9.11 4.07 -8.63
N VAL A 84 8.53 5.06 -7.94
CA VAL A 84 8.08 4.94 -6.55
C VAL A 84 6.99 3.88 -6.42
N CYS A 85 5.97 3.90 -7.28
CA CYS A 85 4.93 2.85 -7.32
C CYS A 85 5.53 1.46 -7.53
N MET A 86 6.50 1.32 -8.44
CA MET A 86 7.20 0.06 -8.67
C MET A 86 7.93 -0.44 -7.42
N VAL A 87 8.65 0.43 -6.70
CA VAL A 87 9.28 0.06 -5.42
C VAL A 87 8.23 -0.35 -4.40
N ILE A 88 7.10 0.35 -4.33
CA ILE A 88 6.03 0.04 -3.40
C ILE A 88 5.45 -1.36 -3.65
N TRP A 89 5.11 -1.69 -4.88
CA TRP A 89 4.57 -3.00 -5.21
C TRP A 89 5.59 -4.11 -5.03
N ILE A 90 6.83 -3.94 -5.51
CA ILE A 90 7.88 -4.96 -5.36
C ILE A 90 8.26 -5.15 -3.88
N GLY A 91 8.35 -4.06 -3.11
CA GLY A 91 8.63 -4.12 -1.67
C GLY A 91 7.51 -4.81 -0.90
N ALA A 92 6.25 -4.47 -1.18
CA ALA A 92 5.10 -5.17 -0.60
C ALA A 92 5.08 -6.66 -0.97
N ALA A 93 5.35 -7.00 -2.24
CA ALA A 93 5.43 -8.38 -2.71
C ALA A 93 6.58 -9.15 -2.03
N THR A 94 7.72 -8.51 -1.83
CA THR A 94 8.86 -9.10 -1.13
C THR A 94 8.49 -9.51 0.30
N SER A 95 7.68 -8.69 0.99
CA SER A 95 7.19 -9.03 2.33
C SER A 95 6.28 -10.26 2.38
N LYS A 96 5.77 -10.73 1.23
CA LYS A 96 4.90 -11.90 1.09
C LYS A 96 5.68 -13.19 0.78
N LEU A 97 6.98 -13.10 0.51
CA LEU A 97 7.87 -14.25 0.24
C LEU A 97 8.23 -15.02 1.51
N ASN A 98 7.22 -15.59 2.17
CA ASN A 98 7.40 -16.34 3.40
C ASN A 98 6.30 -17.40 3.59
N LYS A 99 6.42 -18.20 4.65
CA LYS A 99 5.45 -19.25 5.00
C LYS A 99 4.21 -18.72 5.74
N HIS A 100 4.26 -17.47 6.19
CA HIS A 100 3.17 -16.81 6.93
C HIS A 100 2.07 -16.27 6.00
N PHE A 101 2.42 -15.72 4.83
CA PHE A 101 1.45 -15.09 3.93
C PHE A 101 0.26 -15.98 3.51
N PRO A 102 0.41 -17.31 3.31
CA PRO A 102 -0.75 -18.19 3.11
C PRO A 102 -1.79 -18.17 4.24
N PHE A 103 -1.40 -17.91 5.48
CA PHE A 103 -2.34 -17.74 6.61
C PHE A 103 -3.14 -16.44 6.47
N VAL A 104 -2.50 -15.37 6.00
CA VAL A 104 -3.16 -14.10 5.70
C VAL A 104 -4.20 -14.30 4.60
N ILE A 105 -3.85 -14.98 3.51
CA ILE A 105 -4.82 -15.28 2.44
C ILE A 105 -5.98 -16.14 2.94
N SER A 106 -5.71 -17.15 3.78
CA SER A 106 -6.77 -18.02 4.31
C SER A 106 -7.81 -17.21 5.08
N THR A 107 -7.33 -16.34 5.96
CA THR A 107 -8.18 -15.48 6.79
C THR A 107 -8.85 -14.35 6.00
N MET A 108 -8.16 -13.70 5.07
CA MET A 108 -8.75 -12.68 4.18
C MET A 108 -9.88 -13.27 3.34
N MET A 109 -9.64 -14.44 2.72
CA MET A 109 -10.61 -15.03 1.79
C MET A 109 -11.79 -15.67 2.52
N SER A 110 -11.59 -16.26 3.70
CA SER A 110 -12.70 -16.75 4.52
C SER A 110 -13.60 -15.61 5.00
N ASN A 111 -13.06 -14.40 5.19
CA ASN A 111 -13.82 -13.21 5.58
C ASN A 111 -14.36 -12.41 4.39
N ASN A 112 -14.10 -12.82 3.15
CA ASN A 112 -14.55 -12.05 1.99
C ASN A 112 -16.10 -12.04 1.87
N PRO A 113 -16.74 -10.84 1.82
CA PRO A 113 -18.20 -10.67 1.73
C PRO A 113 -18.78 -11.02 0.37
N VAL A 114 -17.97 -10.96 -0.69
CA VAL A 114 -18.35 -11.36 -2.05
C VAL A 114 -18.34 -12.89 -2.14
N MET A 115 -17.39 -13.55 -1.48
CA MET A 115 -17.30 -15.01 -1.43
C MET A 115 -18.17 -15.63 -0.34
N ARG A 116 -19.49 -15.49 -0.46
CA ARG A 116 -20.46 -15.91 0.59
C ARG A 116 -20.53 -17.41 0.90
N PRO A 117 -20.47 -18.35 -0.08
CA PRO A 117 -20.73 -19.75 0.21
C PRO A 117 -19.71 -20.37 1.18
N LYS A 118 -20.20 -20.94 2.30
CA LYS A 118 -19.36 -21.52 3.36
C LYS A 118 -18.42 -22.62 2.85
N TRP A 119 -18.85 -23.42 1.88
CA TRP A 119 -18.03 -24.48 1.30
C TRP A 119 -16.81 -23.95 0.56
N ILE A 120 -16.88 -22.75 -0.05
CA ILE A 120 -15.73 -22.11 -0.68
C ILE A 120 -14.77 -21.59 0.39
N LYS A 121 -15.31 -20.91 1.41
CA LYS A 121 -14.54 -20.40 2.55
C LYS A 121 -13.74 -21.49 3.25
N ARG A 122 -14.34 -22.67 3.42
CA ARG A 122 -13.70 -23.85 4.05
C ARG A 122 -12.53 -24.42 3.24
N LYS A 123 -12.55 -24.29 1.90
CA LYS A 123 -11.44 -24.76 1.03
C LYS A 123 -10.13 -23.97 1.22
N PHE A 124 -10.17 -22.81 1.87
CA PHE A 124 -8.98 -22.04 2.22
C PHE A 124 -8.24 -22.61 3.44
N PHE A 125 -8.83 -23.59 4.15
CA PHE A 125 -8.19 -24.29 5.26
C PHE A 125 -7.83 -25.73 4.86
N GLU A 126 -6.86 -26.35 5.53
CA GLU A 126 -6.43 -27.71 5.24
C GLU A 126 -7.53 -28.73 5.58
N HIS A 127 -8.12 -28.63 6.78
CA HIS A 127 -9.24 -29.47 7.19
C HIS A 127 -10.16 -28.74 8.18
N PHE A 128 -11.07 -27.90 7.69
CA PHE A 128 -12.01 -27.18 8.56
C PHE A 128 -13.04 -28.15 9.21
N PRO A 129 -13.33 -28.07 10.52
CA PRO A 129 -12.83 -27.08 11.49
C PRO A 129 -11.55 -27.48 12.25
N ASP A 130 -11.12 -28.73 12.16
CA ASP A 130 -10.08 -29.31 13.05
C ASP A 130 -8.64 -28.86 12.73
N ASP A 131 -8.38 -28.43 11.49
CA ASP A 131 -7.09 -27.92 11.02
C ASP A 131 -7.28 -26.64 10.19
N LEU A 132 -7.01 -25.50 10.84
CA LEU A 132 -7.10 -24.16 10.26
C LEU A 132 -5.79 -23.69 9.59
N ARG A 133 -4.82 -24.59 9.36
CA ARG A 133 -3.64 -24.26 8.55
C ARG A 133 -4.04 -23.95 7.10
N PRO A 134 -3.22 -23.20 6.33
CA PRO A 134 -3.56 -22.79 4.98
C PRO A 134 -3.68 -23.98 4.02
N GLY A 135 -4.90 -24.15 3.50
CA GLY A 135 -5.20 -25.14 2.47
C GLY A 135 -4.46 -24.88 1.16
N ARG A 136 -4.56 -25.83 0.22
CA ARG A 136 -3.92 -25.70 -1.10
C ARG A 136 -4.37 -24.44 -1.86
N ALA A 137 -5.65 -24.08 -1.78
CA ALA A 137 -6.17 -22.87 -2.43
C ALA A 137 -5.49 -21.60 -1.91
N SER A 138 -5.32 -21.49 -0.60
CA SER A 138 -4.63 -20.37 0.05
C SER A 138 -3.17 -20.28 -0.34
N ARG A 139 -2.46 -21.42 -0.36
CA ARG A 139 -1.05 -21.49 -0.77
C ARG A 139 -0.87 -21.04 -2.22
N VAL A 140 -1.68 -21.57 -3.14
CA VAL A 140 -1.62 -21.20 -4.57
C VAL A 140 -1.94 -19.72 -4.76
N LEU A 141 -3.03 -19.23 -4.18
CA LEU A 141 -3.44 -17.84 -4.31
C LEU A 141 -2.42 -16.88 -3.68
N ALA A 142 -1.80 -17.24 -2.56
CA ALA A 142 -0.73 -16.48 -1.93
C ALA A 142 0.48 -16.30 -2.87
N HIS A 143 0.97 -17.37 -3.47
CA HIS A 143 2.12 -17.28 -4.37
C HIS A 143 1.77 -16.60 -5.69
N PHE A 144 0.60 -16.88 -6.26
CA PHE A 144 0.15 -16.25 -7.50
C PHE A 144 -0.07 -14.73 -7.34
N SER A 145 -0.73 -14.32 -6.26
CA SER A 145 -0.93 -12.89 -5.94
C SER A 145 0.41 -12.18 -5.67
N THR A 146 1.37 -12.85 -5.03
CA THR A 146 2.74 -12.33 -4.85
C THR A 146 3.45 -12.16 -6.19
N ALA A 147 3.32 -13.13 -7.10
CA ALA A 147 3.90 -13.05 -8.44
C ALA A 147 3.31 -11.90 -9.27
N ILE A 148 1.99 -11.69 -9.21
CA ILE A 148 1.34 -10.53 -9.85
C ILE A 148 1.92 -9.23 -9.34
N GLU A 149 1.93 -9.02 -8.02
CA GLU A 149 2.39 -7.78 -7.41
C GLU A 149 3.89 -7.51 -7.65
N MET A 150 4.69 -8.55 -7.89
CA MET A 150 6.11 -8.43 -8.21
C MET A 150 6.37 -8.18 -9.70
N LEU A 151 5.66 -8.86 -10.59
CA LEU A 151 5.98 -8.88 -12.03
C LEU A 151 5.19 -7.86 -12.85
N VAL A 152 3.90 -7.64 -12.53
CA VAL A 152 3.05 -6.73 -13.30
C VAL A 152 3.55 -5.28 -13.27
N PRO A 153 4.08 -4.74 -12.16
CA PRO A 153 4.71 -3.42 -12.16
C PRO A 153 5.84 -3.28 -13.18
N LEU A 154 6.65 -4.33 -13.37
CA LEU A 154 7.74 -4.32 -14.35
C LEU A 154 7.18 -4.27 -15.77
N VAL A 155 6.17 -5.09 -16.06
CA VAL A 155 5.50 -5.07 -17.36
C VAL A 155 4.92 -3.69 -17.65
N LEU A 156 4.16 -3.12 -16.70
CA LEU A 156 3.58 -1.78 -16.81
C LEU A 156 4.64 -0.69 -17.04
N PHE A 157 5.78 -0.79 -16.37
CA PHE A 157 6.86 0.19 -16.50
C PHE A 157 7.52 0.15 -17.89
N PHE A 158 7.67 -1.03 -18.50
CA PHE A 158 8.40 -1.19 -19.76
C PHE A 158 7.52 -1.32 -21.02
N SER A 159 6.20 -1.43 -20.89
CA SER A 159 5.32 -1.69 -22.05
C SER A 159 4.95 -0.46 -22.89
N HIS A 160 5.16 0.77 -22.37
CA HIS A 160 4.98 2.06 -23.08
C HIS A 160 3.68 2.22 -23.90
N GLY A 161 2.58 1.55 -23.51
CA GLY A 161 1.29 1.59 -24.21
C GLY A 161 0.84 0.27 -24.85
N GLY A 162 -0.20 0.35 -25.68
CA GLY A 162 -0.76 -0.81 -26.41
C GLY A 162 -1.41 -1.90 -25.57
N TRP A 163 -1.67 -3.05 -26.20
CA TRP A 163 -2.38 -4.19 -25.58
C TRP A 163 -1.65 -4.78 -24.38
N VAL A 164 -0.31 -4.79 -24.38
CA VAL A 164 0.48 -5.30 -23.25
C VAL A 164 0.22 -4.45 -22.00
N THR A 165 0.26 -3.12 -22.13
CA THR A 165 -0.06 -2.21 -21.02
C THR A 165 -1.51 -2.37 -20.56
N ALA A 166 -2.45 -2.51 -21.50
CA ALA A 166 -3.87 -2.68 -21.17
C ALA A 166 -4.14 -3.97 -20.37
N VAL A 167 -3.55 -5.10 -20.78
CA VAL A 167 -3.68 -6.37 -20.07
C VAL A 167 -3.01 -6.31 -18.70
N ALA A 168 -1.79 -5.76 -18.62
CA ALA A 168 -1.08 -5.62 -17.35
C ALA A 168 -1.85 -4.72 -16.37
N ALA A 169 -2.41 -3.60 -16.85
CA ALA A 169 -3.21 -2.68 -16.05
C ALA A 169 -4.50 -3.34 -15.58
N PHE A 170 -5.19 -4.08 -16.45
CA PHE A 170 -6.39 -4.84 -16.10
C PHE A 170 -6.09 -5.86 -14.99
N VAL A 171 -5.03 -6.64 -15.13
CA VAL A 171 -4.61 -7.62 -14.10
C VAL A 171 -4.32 -6.92 -12.78
N MET A 172 -3.61 -5.79 -12.80
CA MET A 172 -3.26 -5.04 -11.58
C MET A 172 -4.50 -4.44 -10.90
N ILE A 173 -5.45 -3.93 -11.68
CA ILE A 173 -6.73 -3.40 -11.16
C ILE A 173 -7.56 -4.53 -10.55
N CYS A 174 -7.69 -5.67 -11.24
CA CYS A 174 -8.38 -6.84 -10.68
C CYS A 174 -7.72 -7.35 -9.40
N PHE A 175 -6.38 -7.33 -9.33
CA PHE A 175 -5.63 -7.68 -8.13
C PHE A 175 -5.98 -6.76 -6.95
N HIS A 176 -5.92 -5.44 -7.14
CA HIS A 176 -6.27 -4.48 -6.10
C HIS A 176 -7.76 -4.52 -5.72
N PHE A 177 -8.65 -4.72 -6.69
CA PHE A 177 -10.07 -4.92 -6.44
C PHE A 177 -10.32 -6.20 -5.64
N GLY A 178 -9.61 -7.29 -5.93
CA GLY A 178 -9.67 -8.53 -5.16
C GLY A 178 -9.33 -8.30 -3.69
N ILE A 179 -8.27 -7.55 -3.41
CA ILE A 179 -7.88 -7.16 -2.04
C ILE A 179 -8.94 -6.26 -1.40
N LEU A 180 -9.39 -5.22 -2.11
CA LEU A 180 -10.41 -4.28 -1.65
C LEU A 180 -11.74 -4.97 -1.31
N SER A 181 -12.07 -6.03 -2.05
CA SER A 181 -13.30 -6.81 -1.86
C SER A 181 -13.29 -7.70 -0.61
N ALA A 182 -12.14 -7.91 0.05
CA ALA A 182 -12.05 -8.69 1.28
C ALA A 182 -12.30 -7.81 2.53
N ILE A 183 -13.10 -8.28 3.50
CA ILE A 183 -13.37 -7.52 4.73
C ILE A 183 -12.08 -7.37 5.54
N PRO A 184 -11.79 -6.15 6.05
CA PRO A 184 -10.50 -5.80 6.61
C PRO A 184 -10.23 -6.49 7.95
N MET A 185 -9.22 -7.35 7.97
CA MET A 185 -8.32 -7.43 9.12
C MET A 185 -7.02 -6.73 8.73
N GLY A 186 -6.98 -5.39 8.89
CA GLY A 186 -5.76 -4.60 8.69
C GLY A 186 -5.39 -4.25 7.25
N VAL A 187 -6.32 -4.32 6.30
CA VAL A 187 -6.07 -3.88 4.91
C VAL A 187 -6.34 -2.37 4.78
N PRO A 188 -5.35 -1.55 4.36
CA PRO A 188 -5.59 -0.14 4.06
C PRO A 188 -6.39 -0.01 2.77
N LEU A 189 -7.69 0.28 2.89
CA LEU A 189 -8.61 0.31 1.75
C LEU A 189 -8.33 1.53 0.87
N GLU A 190 -8.04 2.67 1.49
CA GLU A 190 -7.64 3.92 0.85
C GLU A 190 -6.39 3.75 -0.03
N TRP A 191 -5.46 2.90 0.40
CA TRP A 191 -4.26 2.59 -0.36
C TRP A 191 -4.55 1.78 -1.62
N ASN A 192 -5.45 0.79 -1.56
CA ASN A 192 -5.80 0.03 -2.76
C ASN A 192 -6.51 0.91 -3.79
N VAL A 193 -7.39 1.81 -3.35
CA VAL A 193 -8.02 2.82 -4.23
C VAL A 193 -6.96 3.71 -4.87
N PHE A 194 -6.03 4.22 -4.07
CA PHE A 194 -4.95 5.06 -4.56
C PHE A 194 -4.04 4.34 -5.56
N MET A 195 -3.72 3.07 -5.34
CA MET A 195 -2.91 2.28 -6.26
C MET A 195 -3.63 1.98 -7.57
N MET A 196 -4.93 1.71 -7.55
CA MET A 196 -5.73 1.60 -8.79
C MET A 196 -5.74 2.90 -9.58
N PHE A 197 -5.92 4.04 -8.90
CA PHE A 197 -5.79 5.35 -9.52
C PHE A 197 -4.39 5.55 -10.12
N SER A 198 -3.34 5.16 -9.41
CA SER A 198 -1.96 5.27 -9.88
C SER A 198 -1.70 4.42 -11.14
N VAL A 199 -2.25 3.21 -11.22
CA VAL A 199 -2.19 2.37 -12.44
C VAL A 199 -2.77 3.13 -13.63
N LEU A 200 -3.99 3.66 -13.48
CA LEU A 200 -4.69 4.35 -14.55
C LEU A 200 -4.01 5.68 -14.91
N ALA A 201 -3.68 6.52 -13.94
CA ALA A 201 -3.12 7.85 -14.19
C ALA A 201 -1.68 7.77 -14.74
N LEU A 202 -0.82 6.94 -14.13
CA LEU A 202 0.60 6.90 -14.46
C LEU A 202 0.89 5.96 -15.63
N PHE A 203 0.38 4.73 -15.59
CA PHE A 203 0.80 3.69 -16.54
C PHE A 203 -0.09 3.59 -17.77
N VAL A 204 -1.36 3.99 -17.67
CA VAL A 204 -2.29 4.05 -18.81
C VAL A 204 -2.36 5.46 -19.39
N GLY A 205 -2.68 6.46 -18.57
CA GLY A 205 -2.86 7.86 -19.00
C GLY A 205 -1.55 8.51 -19.46
N ASN A 206 -0.43 8.15 -18.83
CA ASN A 206 0.90 8.61 -19.21
C ASN A 206 1.78 7.46 -19.72
N ALA A 207 1.19 6.54 -20.48
CA ALA A 207 1.90 5.35 -20.98
C ALA A 207 3.16 5.70 -21.80
N GLY A 208 3.12 6.80 -22.57
CA GLY A 208 4.22 7.24 -23.43
C GLY A 208 5.44 7.78 -22.68
N VAL A 209 5.30 8.19 -21.42
CA VAL A 209 6.40 8.75 -20.61
C VAL A 209 7.27 7.63 -20.05
N GLY A 210 8.53 7.56 -20.46
CA GLY A 210 9.48 6.51 -20.07
C GLY A 210 10.84 7.06 -19.62
N LEU A 211 11.79 6.16 -19.37
CA LEU A 211 13.15 6.53 -18.95
C LEU A 211 13.91 7.37 -19.97
N GLN A 212 13.52 7.31 -21.24
CA GLN A 212 14.09 8.10 -22.32
C GLN A 212 13.72 9.59 -22.23
N ASP A 213 12.65 9.93 -21.52
CA ASP A 213 12.17 11.30 -21.35
C ASP A 213 12.77 11.98 -20.11
N LEU A 214 13.66 11.28 -19.40
CA LEU A 214 14.31 11.76 -18.18
C LEU A 214 15.13 13.02 -18.43
N GLN A 215 14.81 14.10 -17.73
CA GLN A 215 15.47 15.41 -17.85
C GLN A 215 16.50 15.67 -16.75
N SER A 216 16.41 14.96 -15.62
CA SER A 216 17.33 15.12 -14.50
C SER A 216 17.64 13.79 -13.80
N PRO A 217 18.75 13.70 -13.04
CA PRO A 217 19.07 12.49 -12.29
C PRO A 217 18.18 12.29 -11.05
N TRP A 218 17.37 13.28 -10.65
CA TRP A 218 16.67 13.29 -9.37
C TRP A 218 15.60 12.20 -9.21
N PRO A 219 14.80 11.83 -10.23
CA PRO A 219 13.92 10.66 -10.17
C PRO A 219 14.66 9.37 -9.84
N ILE A 220 15.88 9.20 -10.38
CA ILE A 220 16.72 8.01 -10.12
C ILE A 220 17.28 8.05 -8.70
N VAL A 221 17.74 9.21 -8.23
CA VAL A 221 18.20 9.38 -6.84
C VAL A 221 17.07 9.06 -5.85
N LEU A 222 15.85 9.56 -6.10
CA LEU A 222 14.68 9.24 -5.30
C LEU A 222 14.37 7.74 -5.32
N PHE A 223 14.37 7.12 -6.50
CA PHE A 223 14.18 5.67 -6.64
C PHE A 223 15.18 4.88 -5.81
N VAL A 224 16.48 5.21 -5.91
CA VAL A 224 17.55 4.56 -5.13
C VAL A 224 17.35 4.79 -3.63
N ALA A 225 16.93 5.99 -3.20
CA ALA A 225 16.68 6.28 -1.79
C ALA A 225 15.49 5.46 -1.23
N VAL A 226 14.38 5.39 -1.96
CA VAL A 226 13.19 4.64 -1.54
C VAL A 226 13.47 3.13 -1.58
N ALA A 227 14.03 2.62 -2.68
CA ALA A 227 14.40 1.20 -2.79
C ALA A 227 15.46 0.82 -1.75
N GLY A 228 16.47 1.66 -1.55
CA GLY A 228 17.49 1.49 -0.52
C GLY A 228 16.88 1.44 0.88
N THR A 229 15.89 2.27 1.18
CA THR A 229 15.17 2.22 2.47
C THR A 229 14.47 0.88 2.68
N VAL A 230 13.80 0.35 1.65
CA VAL A 230 13.18 -0.98 1.69
C VAL A 230 14.22 -2.08 1.91
N VAL A 231 15.31 -2.06 1.14
CA VAL A 231 16.39 -3.06 1.24
C VAL A 231 17.04 -3.03 2.62
N ILE A 232 17.48 -1.85 3.08
CA ILE A 232 18.09 -1.66 4.39
C ILE A 232 17.10 -2.07 5.48
N GLY A 233 15.81 -1.79 5.33
CA GLY A 233 14.81 -2.18 6.33
C GLY A 233 14.52 -3.67 6.41
N ASN A 234 14.78 -4.42 5.34
CA ASN A 234 14.75 -5.88 5.38
C ASN A 234 16.05 -6.48 5.93
N LEU A 235 17.22 -5.91 5.62
CA LEU A 235 18.52 -6.38 6.13
C LEU A 235 18.75 -6.00 7.60
N PHE A 236 18.27 -4.83 8.03
CA PHE A 236 18.47 -4.27 9.36
C PHE A 236 17.13 -3.86 9.99
N PRO A 237 16.23 -4.81 10.30
CA PRO A 237 14.87 -4.54 10.78
C PRO A 237 14.79 -3.85 12.14
N ARG A 238 15.91 -3.82 12.89
CA ARG A 238 16.06 -3.06 14.15
C ARG A 238 16.37 -1.57 13.93
N LYS A 239 16.78 -1.17 12.72
CA LYS A 239 17.24 0.18 12.39
C LYS A 239 16.22 0.96 11.57
N VAL A 240 15.50 0.30 10.67
CA VAL A 240 14.44 0.91 9.87
C VAL A 240 13.09 0.40 10.33
N SER A 241 12.14 1.33 10.48
CA SER A 241 10.78 1.01 10.89
C SER A 241 10.10 0.03 9.93
N PHE A 242 9.06 -0.62 10.42
CA PHE A 242 8.29 -1.63 9.72
C PHE A 242 7.66 -1.13 8.41
N LEU A 243 7.00 0.03 8.43
CA LEU A 243 6.32 0.58 7.25
C LEU A 243 7.31 0.99 6.14
N PRO A 244 8.37 1.79 6.41
CA PRO A 244 9.35 2.13 5.37
C PRO A 244 10.12 0.93 4.82
N GLY A 245 10.31 -0.12 5.62
CA GLY A 245 10.87 -1.40 5.15
C GLY A 245 9.88 -2.24 4.33
N MET A 246 8.63 -1.78 4.17
CA MET A 246 7.51 -2.46 3.52
C MET A 246 7.27 -3.88 4.02
N ARG A 247 7.53 -4.14 5.30
CA ARG A 247 7.47 -5.49 5.90
C ARG A 247 6.05 -5.94 6.24
N TYR A 248 5.03 -5.41 5.56
CA TYR A 248 3.60 -5.54 5.88
C TYR A 248 3.18 -6.99 6.20
N TYR A 249 3.69 -7.96 5.44
CA TYR A 249 3.35 -9.38 5.59
C TYR A 249 4.52 -10.27 6.05
N ALA A 250 5.58 -9.68 6.59
CA ALA A 250 6.77 -10.42 7.03
C ALA A 250 6.57 -11.25 8.32
N GLY A 251 5.38 -11.21 8.92
CA GLY A 251 5.03 -12.06 10.07
C GLY A 251 5.65 -11.64 11.41
N ASN A 252 6.16 -10.41 11.51
CA ASN A 252 6.82 -9.87 12.71
C ASN A 252 5.94 -8.83 13.43
N TRP A 253 4.62 -9.01 13.38
CA TRP A 253 3.69 -8.16 14.10
C TRP A 253 3.81 -8.41 15.61
N ASP A 254 3.81 -7.34 16.39
CA ASP A 254 3.79 -7.46 17.85
C ASP A 254 2.45 -8.07 18.28
N THR A 255 2.49 -9.32 18.73
CA THR A 255 1.32 -10.00 19.28
C THR A 255 1.28 -9.85 20.79
N SER A 256 0.12 -9.51 21.34
CA SER A 256 -0.13 -9.54 22.78
C SER A 256 -1.27 -10.51 23.09
N LEU A 257 -1.11 -11.30 24.15
CA LEU A 257 -2.15 -12.16 24.68
C LEU A 257 -2.65 -11.55 25.99
N TRP A 258 -3.97 -11.39 26.10
CA TRP A 258 -4.61 -10.79 27.27
C TRP A 258 -5.48 -11.83 27.96
N CYS A 259 -5.17 -12.12 29.22
CA CYS A 259 -6.03 -12.94 30.07
C CYS A 259 -6.99 -12.02 30.83
N VAL A 260 -8.29 -12.15 30.57
CA VAL A 260 -9.32 -11.30 31.16
C VAL A 260 -10.28 -12.17 31.97
N LYS A 261 -10.66 -11.72 33.18
CA LYS A 261 -11.71 -12.39 33.97
C LYS A 261 -13.06 -12.31 33.22
N PRO A 262 -14.00 -13.26 33.45
CA PRO A 262 -15.34 -13.19 32.84
C PRO A 262 -16.02 -11.84 33.02
N SER A 263 -15.95 -11.25 34.23
CA SER A 263 -16.49 -9.91 34.51
C SER A 263 -15.83 -8.78 33.71
N GLY A 264 -14.56 -8.92 33.33
CA GLY A 264 -13.86 -7.98 32.46
C GLY A 264 -14.30 -8.12 30.99
N SER A 265 -14.47 -9.36 30.51
CA SER A 265 -15.01 -9.64 29.17
C SER A 265 -16.44 -9.08 29.01
N ASP A 266 -17.28 -9.24 30.04
CA ASP A 266 -18.64 -8.68 30.07
C ASP A 266 -18.62 -7.16 30.02
N LYS A 267 -17.71 -6.52 30.76
CA LYS A 267 -17.55 -5.06 30.74
C LYS A 267 -17.15 -4.55 29.36
N ILE A 268 -16.20 -5.21 28.69
CA ILE A 268 -15.79 -4.89 27.32
C ILE A 268 -16.97 -5.03 26.36
N THR A 269 -17.70 -6.15 26.46
CA THR A 269 -18.83 -6.45 25.56
C THR A 269 -19.98 -5.45 25.72
N LYS A 270 -20.25 -4.98 26.95
CA LYS A 270 -21.27 -3.94 27.22
C LYS A 270 -20.83 -2.54 26.81
N GLY A 271 -19.53 -2.25 26.89
CA GLY A 271 -18.97 -0.91 26.69
C GLY A 271 -18.47 -0.63 25.26
N ILE A 272 -18.32 -1.66 24.42
CA ILE A 272 -17.79 -1.52 23.06
C ILE A 272 -18.77 -2.13 22.06
N VAL A 273 -19.11 -1.37 21.02
CA VAL A 273 -19.79 -1.91 19.84
C VAL A 273 -18.76 -2.69 19.02
N ALA A 274 -18.75 -4.01 19.15
CA ALA A 274 -17.85 -4.89 18.40
C ALA A 274 -18.62 -5.66 17.31
N ILE A 275 -18.05 -5.71 16.10
CA ILE A 275 -18.62 -6.48 14.97
C ILE A 275 -18.39 -7.99 15.17
N ALA A 276 -17.28 -8.36 15.80
CA ALA A 276 -16.91 -9.74 16.08
C ALA A 276 -16.91 -10.02 17.59
N SER A 277 -17.29 -11.23 18.00
CA SER A 277 -17.15 -11.68 19.38
C SER A 277 -15.67 -11.78 19.78
N MET A 278 -15.38 -11.77 21.08
CA MET A 278 -14.01 -12.01 21.56
C MET A 278 -13.46 -13.35 21.04
N PRO A 279 -12.15 -13.48 20.75
CA PRO A 279 -11.58 -14.70 20.16
C PRO A 279 -11.96 -15.99 20.91
N ALA A 280 -12.01 -15.97 22.24
CA ALA A 280 -12.45 -17.12 23.04
C ALA A 280 -13.86 -17.61 22.63
N ALA A 281 -14.82 -16.69 22.53
CA ALA A 281 -16.19 -17.00 22.12
C ALA A 281 -16.33 -17.37 20.64
N GLN A 282 -15.34 -17.02 19.79
CA GLN A 282 -15.29 -17.49 18.41
C GLN A 282 -14.84 -18.95 18.31
N MET A 283 -13.99 -19.41 19.23
CA MET A 283 -13.46 -20.79 19.26
C MET A 283 -14.46 -21.80 19.83
N GLU A 284 -15.47 -21.34 20.57
CA GLU A 284 -16.53 -22.18 21.16
C GLU A 284 -17.71 -22.46 20.21
N LYS A 285 -17.73 -21.87 19.02
CA LYS A 285 -18.83 -21.94 18.03
C LYS A 285 -18.40 -22.59 16.73
#